data_AF-A0A7W5JZN6-F1
#
_entry.id   AF-A0A7W5JZN6-F1
#
_cell.length_a   1.000
_cell.length_b   1.000
_cell.length_c   1.000
_cell.angle_alpha   90.00
_cell.angle_beta   90.00
_cell.angle_gamma   90.00
#
_symmetry.space_group_name_H-M   'P 1'
#
loop_
_entity.id
_entity.type
_entity.pdbx_description
1 polymer ?
#
loop_
_entity_poly.entity_id
_entity_poly.type
_entity_poly.pdbx_seq_one_letter_code
_entity_poly.pdbx_strand_id
1 'polypeptide(L)'
;MPDVLSDYHPGVAFDEMVDASGSVRPSYSAIYATLQQSTPAELKGIAEALASNYTQAGVTFDVGGVERPFPLDLVPRVIAAAEWDTIETGVAQRVRAMEAFLDDVYSDAKVISDGVVPSQLITSSAHFHRVVWGVRPPNGVRIHVAGVDLIRTPEGDVRVLEDNFRVPSGVSYVMTNRTAMITALPDAFANQRIRSVNDYPARLLQSLRRSSPVTDDPNIVVLTPGVYNSAYFEHTLLARTMGVELVEGRDLECRRGKVFMRTTAGLRRVDVIYRRLDDDFLDPVFFRSDSMLGVPGLVNAVRTGGVALANAIGNGVADDKLIYTYVPDLIRYYLHEDPIIANVDTWRLEEDEARAEVLDRLDELVVKPVDGSGGKGIVIGPRATREELDALRARVIADPRGWIAQPVVQLSTVPTLIDDSLRPRHVDLRPFAVNNGDSIYVLPGGLTRVALPEGELVVNSSQGGGSKDTWVLSPSFPRLVEEADAVEAELRAEDGDLAGTVAVEPAESVETVEVARAEVRPQNRPVVPMLVGRPRVDVPSRTAGHRQQEEQQQQAGPDDRRDDEAGAGR
;
A
#
# COMPACT_ATOMS: atom_id res chain seq x y z
N MET A 1 35.74 6.18 -15.02
CA MET A 1 34.44 6.43 -15.68
C MET A 1 33.92 7.77 -15.16
N PRO A 2 33.17 8.55 -15.94
CA PRO A 2 32.48 9.72 -15.38
C PRO A 2 31.53 9.26 -14.26
N ASP A 3 31.45 10.07 -13.21
CA ASP A 3 30.58 9.85 -12.06
C ASP A 3 29.11 9.76 -12.53
N VAL A 4 28.36 8.74 -12.11
CA VAL A 4 26.92 8.58 -12.47
C VAL A 4 26.05 9.76 -11.99
N LEU A 5 26.54 10.55 -11.03
CA LEU A 5 25.92 11.77 -10.53
C LEU A 5 26.58 13.05 -11.05
N SER A 6 27.46 12.99 -12.06
CA SER A 6 28.21 14.18 -12.53
C SER A 6 27.31 15.35 -12.95
N ASP A 7 26.15 15.03 -13.54
CA ASP A 7 25.15 16.01 -13.99
C ASP A 7 23.91 16.00 -13.09
N TYR A 8 24.03 15.48 -11.87
CA TYR A 8 22.94 15.40 -10.91
C TYR A 8 22.90 16.65 -10.04
N HIS A 9 21.79 17.36 -10.09
CA HIS A 9 21.58 18.57 -9.29
C HIS A 9 20.39 18.34 -8.36
N PRO A 10 20.61 18.10 -7.05
CA PRO A 10 19.51 18.06 -6.10
C PRO A 10 18.82 19.43 -6.09
N GLY A 11 17.49 19.40 -6.02
CA GLY A 11 16.67 20.62 -5.98
C GLY A 11 16.64 21.25 -4.58
N VAL A 12 15.62 22.09 -4.35
CA VAL A 12 15.34 22.67 -3.02
C VAL A 12 14.80 21.60 -2.04
N ALA A 13 14.13 20.57 -2.56
CA ALA A 13 13.61 19.48 -1.77
C ALA A 13 14.72 18.61 -1.17
N PHE A 14 14.42 17.92 -0.07
CA PHE A 14 15.31 16.92 0.51
C PHE A 14 15.58 15.81 -0.51
N ASP A 15 16.85 15.57 -0.84
CA ASP A 15 17.21 14.42 -1.66
C ASP A 15 17.63 13.22 -0.78
N GLU A 16 17.06 12.06 -1.09
CA GLU A 16 17.25 10.82 -0.33
C GLU A 16 18.65 10.24 -0.53
N MET A 17 19.31 10.46 -1.68
CA MET A 17 20.65 9.94 -1.96
C MET A 17 21.75 10.98 -1.67
N VAL A 18 21.53 12.24 -2.02
CA VAL A 18 22.54 13.31 -1.97
C VAL A 18 22.18 14.32 -0.87
N ASP A 19 23.16 14.74 -0.08
CA ASP A 19 22.96 15.78 0.92
C ASP A 19 23.16 17.20 0.36
N ALA A 20 22.89 18.23 1.17
CA ALA A 20 23.03 19.63 0.76
C ALA A 20 24.48 20.04 0.41
N SER A 21 25.50 19.24 0.78
CA SER A 21 26.89 19.44 0.39
C SER A 21 27.26 18.80 -0.95
N GLY A 22 26.34 18.03 -1.54
CA GLY A 22 26.59 17.22 -2.74
C GLY A 22 27.19 15.85 -2.44
N SER A 23 27.29 15.46 -1.16
CA SER A 23 27.85 14.16 -0.77
C SER A 23 26.78 13.08 -0.73
N VAL A 24 27.14 11.84 -1.06
CA VAL A 24 26.22 10.69 -0.97
C VAL A 24 26.00 10.33 0.49
N ARG A 25 24.73 10.22 0.88
CA ARG A 25 24.33 9.86 2.24
C ARG A 25 24.77 8.43 2.59
N PRO A 26 25.10 8.14 3.86
CA PRO A 26 25.62 6.82 4.27
C PRO A 26 24.73 5.63 3.88
N SER A 27 23.40 5.77 3.99
CA SER A 27 22.43 4.72 3.63
C SER A 27 22.48 4.34 2.15
N TYR A 28 22.88 5.28 1.28
CA TYR A 28 22.96 5.08 -0.16
C TYR A 28 24.36 4.69 -0.68
N SER A 29 25.39 4.72 0.17
CA SER A 29 26.78 4.46 -0.21
C SER A 29 26.97 3.16 -1.01
N ALA A 30 26.35 2.06 -0.58
CA ALA A 30 26.48 0.76 -1.22
C ALA A 30 25.79 0.70 -2.59
N ILE A 31 24.57 1.22 -2.73
CA ILE A 31 23.88 1.24 -4.03
C ILE A 31 24.58 2.20 -4.99
N TYR A 32 25.03 3.35 -4.50
CA TYR A 32 25.82 4.29 -5.28
C TYR A 32 27.10 3.63 -5.82
N ALA A 33 27.84 2.89 -4.99
CA ALA A 33 29.02 2.17 -5.42
C ALA A 33 28.73 1.12 -6.49
N THR A 34 27.58 0.44 -6.44
CA THR A 34 27.16 -0.48 -7.51
C THR A 34 26.82 0.27 -8.80
N LEU A 35 26.06 1.37 -8.72
CA LEU A 35 25.71 2.17 -9.89
C LEU A 35 26.94 2.78 -10.58
N GLN A 36 27.96 3.18 -9.81
CA GLN A 36 29.25 3.70 -10.32
C GLN A 36 30.07 2.67 -11.10
N GLN A 37 29.82 1.38 -10.92
CA GLN A 37 30.55 0.32 -11.64
C GLN A 37 29.99 0.12 -13.06
N SER A 38 28.82 0.67 -13.36
CA SER A 38 28.17 0.56 -14.67
C SER A 38 28.29 1.85 -15.47
N THR A 39 28.44 1.70 -16.78
CA THR A 39 28.33 2.82 -17.72
C THR A 39 26.86 3.22 -17.92
N PRO A 40 26.57 4.46 -18.36
CA PRO A 40 25.19 4.90 -18.64
C PRO A 40 24.45 3.98 -19.63
N ALA A 41 25.15 3.46 -20.64
CA ALA A 41 24.57 2.54 -21.62
C ALA A 41 24.21 1.18 -21.01
N GLU A 42 25.01 0.67 -20.06
CA GLU A 42 24.69 -0.56 -19.32
C GLU A 42 23.49 -0.36 -18.40
N LEU A 43 23.42 0.75 -17.66
CA LEU A 43 22.27 1.08 -16.81
C LEU A 43 20.98 1.19 -17.63
N LYS A 44 21.04 1.84 -18.80
CA LYS A 44 19.91 1.89 -19.74
C LYS A 44 19.49 0.48 -20.19
N GLY A 45 20.45 -0.35 -20.59
CA GLY A 45 20.16 -1.73 -20.99
C GLY A 45 19.51 -2.56 -19.88
N ILE A 46 19.95 -2.39 -18.63
CA ILE A 46 19.33 -3.03 -17.47
C ILE A 46 17.90 -2.51 -17.26
N ALA A 47 17.68 -1.19 -17.37
CA ALA A 47 16.36 -0.59 -17.23
C ALA A 47 15.37 -1.03 -18.34
N GLU A 48 15.83 -1.12 -19.59
CA GLU A 48 15.04 -1.64 -20.71
C GLU A 48 14.66 -3.12 -20.52
N ALA A 49 15.62 -3.94 -20.06
CA ALA A 49 15.38 -5.33 -19.72
C ALA A 49 14.38 -5.46 -18.55
N LEU A 50 14.53 -4.64 -17.52
CA LEU A 50 13.63 -4.56 -16.37
C LEU A 50 12.21 -4.23 -16.82
N ALA A 51 12.01 -3.17 -17.60
CA ALA A 51 10.71 -2.75 -18.11
C ALA A 51 10.04 -3.82 -19.00
N SER A 52 10.82 -4.48 -19.85
CA SER A 52 10.35 -5.58 -20.70
C SER A 52 9.87 -6.77 -19.86
N ASN A 53 10.67 -7.20 -18.88
CA ASN A 53 10.32 -8.30 -17.98
C ASN A 53 9.08 -7.98 -17.13
N TYR A 54 8.97 -6.74 -16.65
CA TYR A 54 7.83 -6.27 -15.87
C TYR A 54 6.52 -6.31 -16.68
N THR A 55 6.60 -5.90 -17.94
CA THR A 55 5.48 -5.99 -18.90
C THR A 55 5.10 -7.44 -19.19
N GLN A 56 6.08 -8.33 -19.42
CA GLN A 56 5.84 -9.75 -19.68
C GLN A 56 5.24 -10.49 -18.47
N ALA A 57 5.58 -10.07 -17.26
CA ALA A 57 4.99 -10.59 -16.03
C ALA A 57 3.53 -10.14 -15.81
N GLY A 58 2.99 -9.27 -16.69
CA GLY A 58 1.63 -8.78 -16.61
C GLY A 58 1.42 -7.75 -15.50
N VAL A 59 2.49 -7.06 -15.08
CA VAL A 59 2.39 -6.02 -14.05
C VAL A 59 1.93 -4.71 -14.70
N THR A 60 0.61 -4.53 -14.74
CA THR A 60 -0.05 -3.38 -15.37
C THR A 60 -0.74 -2.49 -14.33
N PHE A 61 -1.07 -1.26 -14.72
CA PHE A 61 -1.93 -0.32 -14.00
C PHE A 61 -2.87 0.38 -15.00
N ASP A 62 -4.04 0.83 -14.53
CA ASP A 62 -5.00 1.56 -15.37
C ASP A 62 -4.64 3.04 -15.48
N VAL A 63 -4.47 3.51 -16.72
CA VAL A 63 -4.37 4.94 -17.04
C VAL A 63 -5.53 5.29 -17.97
N GLY A 64 -6.65 5.71 -17.38
CA GLY A 64 -7.81 6.19 -18.12
C GLY A 64 -8.58 5.09 -18.87
N GLY A 65 -8.70 3.90 -18.27
CA GLY A 65 -9.37 2.73 -18.85
C GLY A 65 -8.45 1.84 -19.70
N VAL A 66 -7.16 2.19 -19.81
CA VAL A 66 -6.17 1.43 -20.58
C VAL A 66 -5.11 0.89 -19.64
N GLU A 67 -4.95 -0.43 -19.62
CA GLU A 67 -3.84 -1.08 -18.91
C GLU A 67 -2.51 -0.71 -19.56
N ARG A 68 -1.61 -0.12 -18.78
CA ARG A 68 -0.23 0.17 -19.17
C ARG A 68 0.73 -0.50 -18.20
N PRO A 69 1.95 -0.89 -18.64
CA PRO A 69 2.99 -1.34 -17.73
C PRO A 69 3.23 -0.27 -16.68
N PHE A 70 3.25 -0.66 -15.41
CA PHE A 70 3.57 0.27 -14.33
C PHE A 70 5.10 0.45 -14.29
N PRO A 71 5.65 1.65 -14.60
CA PRO A 71 7.09 1.81 -14.72
C PRO A 71 7.78 1.51 -13.40
N LEU A 72 8.85 0.71 -13.42
CA LEU A 72 9.72 0.45 -12.29
C LEU A 72 11.07 1.08 -12.58
N ASP A 73 11.46 2.04 -11.74
CA ASP A 73 12.77 2.68 -11.84
C ASP A 73 13.87 1.81 -11.21
N LEU A 74 15.06 1.88 -11.79
CA LEU A 74 16.23 1.09 -11.43
C LEU A 74 16.86 1.51 -10.09
N VAL A 75 16.68 2.77 -9.66
CA VAL A 75 17.26 3.27 -8.42
C VAL A 75 16.26 3.08 -7.27
N PRO A 76 16.56 2.21 -6.29
CA PRO A 76 15.66 1.96 -5.17
C PRO A 76 15.59 3.16 -4.22
N ARG A 77 14.51 3.25 -3.47
CA ARG A 77 14.43 4.10 -2.27
C ARG A 77 15.04 3.34 -1.09
N VAL A 78 16.09 3.87 -0.46
CA VAL A 78 16.77 3.21 0.67
C VAL A 78 16.42 3.91 1.97
N ILE A 79 15.93 3.14 2.95
CA ILE A 79 15.55 3.63 4.28
C ILE A 79 16.44 2.95 5.33
N ALA A 80 17.07 3.76 6.18
CA ALA A 80 17.91 3.27 7.26
C ALA A 80 17.09 2.55 8.34
N ALA A 81 17.71 1.56 9.01
CA ALA A 81 17.03 0.75 10.03
C ALA A 81 16.37 1.59 11.13
N ALA A 82 17.11 2.55 11.71
CA ALA A 82 16.60 3.40 12.80
C ALA A 82 15.43 4.31 12.39
N GLU A 83 15.46 4.81 11.15
CA GLU A 83 14.32 5.56 10.62
C GLU A 83 13.11 4.65 10.44
N TRP A 84 13.34 3.45 9.90
CA TRP A 84 12.28 2.47 9.74
C TRP A 84 11.67 2.02 11.07
N ASP A 85 12.46 1.88 12.14
CA ASP A 85 11.93 1.52 13.46
C ASP A 85 10.92 2.58 13.97
N THR A 86 11.16 3.86 13.65
CA THR A 86 10.22 4.95 13.94
C THR A 86 8.97 4.85 13.08
N ILE A 87 9.12 4.58 11.78
CA ILE A 87 8.00 4.37 10.84
C ILE A 87 7.13 3.19 11.27
N GLU A 88 7.75 2.04 11.55
CA GLU A 88 7.12 0.80 11.98
C GLU A 88 6.30 1.02 13.25
N THR A 89 6.89 1.64 14.27
CA THR A 89 6.19 1.91 15.55
C THR A 89 5.07 2.94 15.38
N GLY A 90 5.31 4.01 14.62
CA GLY A 90 4.32 5.08 14.42
C GLY A 90 3.13 4.66 13.57
N VAL A 91 3.35 3.88 12.50
CA VAL A 91 2.26 3.29 11.71
C VAL A 91 1.43 2.33 12.57
N ALA A 92 2.07 1.49 13.38
CA ALA A 92 1.35 0.58 14.28
C ALA A 92 0.54 1.35 15.35
N GLN A 93 1.10 2.40 15.95
CA GLN A 93 0.38 3.28 16.88
C GLN A 93 -0.86 3.89 16.23
N ARG A 94 -0.69 4.46 15.03
CA ARG A 94 -1.79 5.09 14.29
C ARG A 94 -2.91 4.09 14.01
N VAL A 95 -2.58 2.89 13.53
CA VAL A 95 -3.58 1.85 13.27
C VAL A 95 -4.30 1.42 14.56
N ARG A 96 -3.62 1.31 15.71
CA ARG A 96 -4.27 1.03 17.01
C ARG A 96 -5.30 2.10 17.37
N ALA A 97 -4.96 3.38 17.22
CA ALA A 97 -5.87 4.49 17.52
C ALA A 97 -7.09 4.49 16.57
N MET A 98 -6.87 4.23 15.29
CA MET A 98 -7.96 4.20 14.30
C MET A 98 -8.88 2.99 14.44
N GLU A 99 -8.36 1.85 14.92
CA GLU A 99 -9.20 0.72 15.31
C GLU A 99 -10.10 1.05 16.50
N ALA A 100 -9.53 1.67 17.55
CA ALA A 100 -10.30 2.11 18.71
C ALA A 100 -11.37 3.13 18.32
N PHE A 101 -11.02 4.08 17.44
CA PHE A 101 -11.96 5.05 16.88
C PHE A 101 -13.12 4.39 16.14
N LEU A 102 -12.84 3.45 15.24
CA LEU A 102 -13.89 2.76 14.49
C LEU A 102 -14.76 1.89 15.38
N ASP A 103 -14.18 1.17 16.35
CA ASP A 103 -14.96 0.39 17.31
C ASP A 103 -15.90 1.29 18.13
N ASP A 104 -15.40 2.41 18.62
CA ASP A 104 -16.16 3.38 19.41
C ASP A 104 -17.30 4.01 18.58
N VAL A 105 -16.99 4.54 17.38
CA VAL A 105 -17.98 5.20 16.52
C VAL A 105 -19.10 4.26 16.06
N TYR A 106 -18.83 2.96 15.90
CA TYR A 106 -19.88 1.98 15.56
C TYR A 106 -20.52 1.32 16.80
N SER A 107 -20.21 1.78 18.02
CA SER A 107 -20.79 1.26 19.26
C SER A 107 -21.30 2.36 20.20
N ASP A 108 -20.50 2.80 21.19
CA ASP A 108 -20.92 3.73 22.23
C ASP A 108 -20.75 5.21 21.81
N ALA A 109 -19.89 5.47 20.82
CA ALA A 109 -19.50 6.79 20.32
C ALA A 109 -19.05 7.77 21.42
N LYS A 110 -18.23 7.29 22.37
CA LYS A 110 -17.72 8.07 23.51
C LYS A 110 -16.86 9.25 23.08
N VAL A 111 -16.05 9.09 22.05
CA VAL A 111 -15.26 10.19 21.46
C VAL A 111 -16.11 11.40 21.06
N ILE A 112 -17.39 11.17 20.74
CA ILE A 112 -18.35 12.23 20.44
C ILE A 112 -18.94 12.81 21.73
N SER A 113 -19.34 11.96 22.69
CA SER A 113 -19.89 12.45 23.97
C SER A 113 -18.88 13.25 24.79
N ASP A 114 -17.61 12.90 24.66
CA ASP A 114 -16.49 13.52 25.37
C ASP A 114 -15.98 14.77 24.64
N GLY A 115 -16.56 15.10 23.48
CA GLY A 115 -16.29 16.32 22.74
C GLY A 115 -14.98 16.34 21.95
N VAL A 116 -14.30 15.20 21.80
CA VAL A 116 -13.05 15.08 21.05
C VAL A 116 -13.31 15.19 19.54
N VAL A 117 -14.37 14.53 19.06
CA VAL A 117 -14.80 14.61 17.65
C VAL A 117 -16.24 15.11 17.55
N PRO A 118 -16.54 16.14 16.72
CA PRO A 118 -17.90 16.61 16.53
C PRO A 118 -18.83 15.56 15.92
N SER A 119 -20.06 15.44 16.45
CA SER A 119 -21.06 14.46 15.98
C SER A 119 -21.42 14.61 14.50
N GLN A 120 -21.48 15.85 14.01
CA GLN A 120 -21.78 16.17 12.63
C GLN A 120 -20.71 15.61 11.67
N LEU A 121 -19.46 15.49 12.12
CA LEU A 121 -18.36 14.95 11.32
C LEU A 121 -18.63 13.52 10.89
N ILE A 122 -19.09 12.70 11.84
CA ILE A 122 -19.43 11.30 11.62
C ILE A 122 -20.75 11.16 10.87
N THR A 123 -21.79 11.81 11.39
CA THR A 123 -23.17 11.56 10.94
C THR A 123 -23.48 12.07 9.54
N SER A 124 -22.69 13.00 9.01
CA SER A 124 -22.81 13.50 7.63
C SER A 124 -21.79 12.93 6.67
N SER A 125 -20.84 12.10 7.13
CA SER A 125 -19.94 11.38 6.22
C SER A 125 -20.72 10.37 5.39
N ALA A 126 -20.53 10.39 4.07
CA ALA A 126 -21.11 9.40 3.15
C ALA A 126 -20.60 7.97 3.43
N HIS A 127 -19.48 7.85 4.14
CA HIS A 127 -18.81 6.59 4.44
C HIS A 127 -19.09 6.06 5.84
N PHE A 128 -19.98 6.73 6.58
CA PHE A 128 -20.53 6.21 7.83
C PHE A 128 -21.78 5.35 7.57
N HIS A 129 -21.63 4.04 7.65
CA HIS A 129 -22.67 3.09 7.28
C HIS A 129 -23.48 2.61 8.50
N ARG A 130 -24.59 3.30 8.79
CA ARG A 130 -25.51 2.96 9.90
C ARG A 130 -26.00 1.50 9.90
N VAL A 131 -26.05 0.88 8.72
CA VAL A 131 -26.43 -0.53 8.56
C VAL A 131 -25.51 -1.51 9.30
N VAL A 132 -24.30 -1.11 9.69
CA VAL A 132 -23.38 -1.95 10.48
C VAL A 132 -23.14 -1.41 11.89
N TRP A 133 -23.97 -0.49 12.38
CA TRP A 133 -23.94 -0.07 13.77
C TRP A 133 -24.17 -1.25 14.72
N GLY A 134 -23.35 -1.36 15.77
CA GLY A 134 -23.37 -2.44 16.75
C GLY A 134 -22.78 -3.76 16.25
N VAL A 135 -22.30 -3.83 15.00
CA VAL A 135 -21.65 -5.02 14.45
C VAL A 135 -20.17 -4.99 14.82
N ARG A 136 -19.75 -5.95 15.65
CA ARG A 136 -18.36 -6.18 16.03
C ARG A 136 -17.79 -7.40 15.30
N PRO A 137 -16.62 -7.28 14.62
CA PRO A 137 -15.95 -8.43 14.03
C PRO A 137 -15.57 -9.49 15.09
N PRO A 138 -15.48 -10.78 14.73
CA PRO A 138 -15.26 -11.86 15.71
C PRO A 138 -14.00 -11.72 16.57
N ASN A 139 -12.90 -11.22 15.97
CA ASN A 139 -11.63 -10.94 16.66
C ASN A 139 -11.46 -9.45 17.02
N GLY A 140 -12.52 -8.64 16.91
CA GLY A 140 -12.48 -7.20 17.17
C GLY A 140 -11.76 -6.35 16.11
N VAL A 141 -11.12 -6.95 15.11
CA VAL A 141 -10.32 -6.23 14.10
C VAL A 141 -11.22 -5.70 12.99
N ARG A 142 -11.22 -4.38 12.75
CA ARG A 142 -11.94 -3.77 11.62
C ARG A 142 -11.00 -3.46 10.46
N ILE A 143 -9.80 -3.01 10.75
CA ILE A 143 -8.71 -2.67 9.82
C ILE A 143 -7.70 -3.83 9.78
N HIS A 144 -8.00 -4.87 9.01
CA HIS A 144 -7.08 -6.00 8.82
C HIS A 144 -5.85 -5.60 8.02
N VAL A 145 -6.04 -4.74 7.01
CA VAL A 145 -4.97 -4.15 6.20
C VAL A 145 -5.11 -2.64 6.22
N ALA A 146 -4.03 -1.93 6.55
CA ALA A 146 -3.94 -0.49 6.43
C ALA A 146 -2.84 -0.09 5.44
N GLY A 147 -3.10 0.93 4.63
CA GLY A 147 -2.07 1.67 3.90
C GLY A 147 -1.95 3.08 4.49
N VAL A 148 -0.74 3.48 4.88
CA VAL A 148 -0.50 4.84 5.41
C VAL A 148 0.44 5.54 4.45
N ASP A 149 0.01 6.63 3.85
CA ASP A 149 0.84 7.41 2.92
C ASP A 149 1.76 8.34 3.71
N LEU A 150 3.06 8.20 3.49
CA LEU A 150 4.12 8.93 4.14
C LEU A 150 4.88 9.77 3.12
N ILE A 151 5.24 10.97 3.54
CA ILE A 151 6.09 11.88 2.79
C ILE A 151 7.25 12.31 3.68
N ARG A 152 8.35 12.72 3.05
CA ARG A 152 9.44 13.37 3.76
C ARG A 152 9.47 14.85 3.37
N THR A 153 9.56 15.69 4.38
CA THR A 153 9.66 17.15 4.27
C THR A 153 11.08 17.58 3.87
N PRO A 154 11.27 18.83 3.40
CA PRO A 154 12.61 19.40 3.14
C PRO A 154 13.56 19.32 4.35
N GLU A 155 13.03 19.38 5.56
CA GLU A 155 13.77 19.27 6.82
C GLU A 155 14.26 17.84 7.11
N GLY A 156 13.72 16.85 6.39
CA GLY A 156 14.04 15.43 6.55
C GLY A 156 13.04 14.66 7.41
N ASP A 157 12.05 15.34 8.00
CA ASP A 157 11.02 14.72 8.84
C ASP A 157 10.01 13.93 8.01
N VAL A 158 9.63 12.76 8.53
CA VAL A 158 8.55 11.94 7.97
C VAL A 158 7.20 12.43 8.50
N ARG A 159 6.23 12.61 7.60
CA ARG A 159 4.86 13.02 7.92
C ARG A 159 3.84 12.09 7.27
N VAL A 160 2.71 11.86 7.94
CA VAL A 160 1.57 11.15 7.35
C VAL A 160 0.80 12.11 6.45
N LEU A 161 0.58 11.75 5.19
CA LEU A 161 -0.20 12.51 4.22
C LEU A 161 -1.67 12.05 4.17
N GLU A 162 -1.90 10.73 4.20
CA GLU A 162 -3.22 10.13 4.01
C GLU A 162 -3.28 8.72 4.63
N ASP A 163 -4.45 8.31 5.07
CA ASP A 163 -4.74 6.96 5.55
C ASP A 163 -5.63 6.22 4.57
N ASN A 164 -5.48 4.90 4.47
CA ASN A 164 -6.27 4.05 3.59
C ASN A 164 -6.74 2.82 4.37
N PHE A 165 -7.97 2.83 4.88
CA PHE A 165 -8.53 1.78 5.75
C PHE A 165 -9.69 1.00 5.12
N ARG A 166 -10.11 1.38 3.90
CA ARG A 166 -11.08 0.63 3.09
C ARG A 166 -10.44 -0.58 2.43
N VAL A 167 -10.02 -0.43 1.18
CA VAL A 167 -9.43 -1.48 0.33
C VAL A 167 -8.07 -0.99 -0.17
N PRO A 168 -7.06 -0.86 0.71
CA PRO A 168 -5.75 -0.39 0.31
C PRO A 168 -5.14 -1.33 -0.73
N SER A 169 -4.59 -0.74 -1.79
CA SER A 169 -3.89 -1.44 -2.87
C SER A 169 -2.45 -0.97 -2.97
N GLY A 170 -1.61 -1.81 -3.58
CA GLY A 170 -0.24 -1.51 -3.95
C GLY A 170 0.79 -2.53 -3.46
N VAL A 171 0.41 -3.46 -2.59
CA VAL A 171 1.34 -4.43 -1.99
C VAL A 171 1.87 -5.44 -2.99
N SER A 172 1.11 -5.77 -4.06
CA SER A 172 1.65 -6.62 -5.13
C SER A 172 2.86 -5.98 -5.78
N TYR A 173 2.81 -4.66 -6.03
CA TYR A 173 3.93 -3.94 -6.61
C TYR A 173 5.15 -3.96 -5.69
N VAL A 174 4.98 -3.93 -4.37
CA VAL A 174 6.10 -4.07 -3.42
C VAL A 174 6.83 -5.40 -3.63
N MET A 175 6.08 -6.50 -3.71
CA MET A 175 6.64 -7.83 -3.89
C MET A 175 7.24 -8.05 -5.28
N THR A 176 6.56 -7.58 -6.33
CA THR A 176 7.05 -7.71 -7.70
C THR A 176 8.23 -6.79 -7.99
N ASN A 177 8.24 -5.57 -7.44
CA ASN A 177 9.39 -4.66 -7.50
C ASN A 177 10.61 -5.33 -6.88
N ARG A 178 10.48 -5.89 -5.67
CA ARG A 178 11.59 -6.59 -5.01
C ARG A 178 12.14 -7.73 -5.87
N THR A 179 11.27 -8.58 -6.40
CA THR A 179 11.68 -9.72 -7.22
C THR A 179 12.39 -9.28 -8.50
N ALA A 180 11.85 -8.26 -9.16
CA ALA A 180 12.42 -7.72 -10.39
C ALA A 180 13.78 -7.05 -10.13
N MET A 181 13.91 -6.30 -9.04
CA MET A 181 15.14 -5.63 -8.65
C MET A 181 16.26 -6.62 -8.27
N ILE A 182 15.94 -7.76 -7.63
CA ILE A 182 16.92 -8.82 -7.35
C ILE A 182 17.54 -9.35 -8.64
N THR A 183 16.74 -9.47 -9.71
CA THR A 183 17.24 -9.91 -11.02
C THR A 183 17.99 -8.81 -11.76
N ALA A 184 17.56 -7.55 -11.63
CA ALA A 184 18.18 -6.42 -12.33
C ALA A 184 19.52 -5.98 -11.73
N LEU A 185 19.65 -5.98 -10.39
CA LEU A 185 20.84 -5.50 -9.68
C LEU A 185 21.32 -6.51 -8.62
N PRO A 186 21.74 -7.73 -9.02
CA PRO A 186 22.11 -8.79 -8.07
C PRO A 186 23.24 -8.39 -7.13
N ASP A 187 24.25 -7.65 -7.62
CA ASP A 187 25.40 -7.21 -6.83
C ASP A 187 25.00 -6.17 -5.78
N ALA A 188 24.04 -5.30 -6.06
CA ALA A 188 23.54 -4.33 -5.09
C ALA A 188 22.83 -5.02 -3.91
N PHE A 189 22.07 -6.09 -4.20
CA PHE A 189 21.44 -6.92 -3.17
C PHE A 189 22.45 -7.73 -2.36
N ALA A 190 23.50 -8.26 -3.00
CA ALA A 190 24.53 -9.03 -2.30
C ALA A 190 25.32 -8.18 -1.29
N ASN A 191 25.49 -6.88 -1.59
CA ASN A 191 26.28 -5.96 -0.79
C ASN A 191 25.48 -5.22 0.30
N GLN A 192 24.19 -5.49 0.44
CA GLN A 192 23.32 -4.83 1.42
C GLN A 192 22.45 -5.83 2.19
N ARG A 193 22.23 -5.56 3.48
CA ARG A 193 21.32 -6.36 4.31
C ARG A 193 19.90 -5.80 4.23
N ILE A 194 19.16 -6.15 3.19
CA ILE A 194 17.80 -5.66 2.95
C ILE A 194 16.78 -6.59 3.63
N ARG A 195 15.84 -6.03 4.41
CA ARG A 195 14.76 -6.81 5.06
C ARG A 195 13.80 -7.41 4.00
N SER A 196 13.31 -8.62 4.26
CA SER A 196 12.39 -9.34 3.37
C SER A 196 10.99 -8.72 3.37
N VAL A 197 10.36 -8.68 2.19
CA VAL A 197 8.95 -8.30 2.00
C VAL A 197 8.04 -9.50 1.65
N ASN A 198 8.62 -10.70 1.52
CA ASN A 198 7.91 -11.88 1.03
C ASN A 198 6.98 -12.51 2.07
N ASP A 199 7.10 -12.12 3.34
CA ASP A 199 6.30 -12.67 4.44
C ASP A 199 4.87 -12.12 4.47
N TYR A 200 4.58 -11.05 3.71
CA TYR A 200 3.30 -10.35 3.74
C TYR A 200 2.08 -11.27 3.50
N PRO A 201 2.03 -12.11 2.45
CA PRO A 201 0.85 -12.97 2.21
C PRO A 201 0.62 -13.97 3.33
N ALA A 202 1.69 -14.50 3.93
CA ALA A 202 1.58 -15.43 5.06
C ALA A 202 1.05 -14.71 6.32
N ARG A 203 1.53 -13.49 6.59
CA ARG A 203 1.02 -12.64 7.68
C ARG A 203 -0.44 -12.26 7.48
N LEU A 204 -0.83 -11.90 6.26
CA LEU A 204 -2.22 -11.61 5.89
C LEU A 204 -3.11 -12.84 6.08
N LEU A 205 -2.71 -14.00 5.54
CA LEU A 205 -3.46 -15.24 5.70
C LEU A 205 -3.64 -15.60 7.19
N GLN A 206 -2.60 -15.42 8.01
CA GLN A 206 -2.68 -15.65 9.45
C GLN A 206 -3.67 -14.71 10.14
N SER A 207 -3.67 -13.42 9.78
CA SER A 207 -4.66 -12.45 10.26
C SER A 207 -6.09 -12.86 9.86
N LEU A 208 -6.30 -13.21 8.58
CA LEU A 208 -7.59 -13.65 8.08
C LEU A 208 -8.08 -14.91 8.81
N ARG A 209 -7.21 -15.89 9.05
CA ARG A 209 -7.56 -17.10 9.82
C ARG A 209 -8.07 -16.77 11.22
N ARG A 210 -7.41 -15.83 11.91
CA ARG A 210 -7.79 -15.38 13.26
C ARG A 210 -9.12 -14.63 13.30
N SER A 211 -9.55 -14.03 12.19
CA SER A 211 -10.86 -13.36 12.09
C SER A 211 -12.05 -14.33 11.97
N SER A 212 -11.79 -15.63 11.83
CA SER A 212 -12.82 -16.66 11.67
C SER A 212 -13.79 -16.71 12.87
N PRO A 213 -15.11 -16.72 12.61
CA PRO A 213 -16.11 -16.81 13.68
C PRO A 213 -16.32 -18.21 14.26
N VAL A 214 -15.80 -19.27 13.62
CA VAL A 214 -16.28 -20.64 13.86
C VAL A 214 -15.23 -21.75 13.93
N THR A 215 -14.00 -21.52 13.47
CA THR A 215 -12.99 -22.58 13.34
C THR A 215 -11.58 -22.03 13.20
N ASP A 216 -10.59 -22.84 13.62
CA ASP A 216 -9.16 -22.58 13.45
C ASP A 216 -8.65 -22.87 12.02
N ASP A 217 -9.41 -23.64 11.22
CA ASP A 217 -9.14 -23.89 9.80
C ASP A 217 -10.30 -23.38 8.91
N PRO A 218 -10.44 -22.05 8.74
CA PRO A 218 -11.55 -21.46 8.01
C PRO A 218 -11.39 -21.59 6.49
N ASN A 219 -12.51 -21.70 5.79
CA ASN A 219 -12.51 -21.49 4.35
C ASN A 219 -12.47 -19.99 4.05
N ILE A 220 -11.31 -19.52 3.57
CA ILE A 220 -11.02 -18.12 3.24
C ILE A 220 -11.11 -17.95 1.73
N VAL A 221 -11.70 -16.85 1.27
CA VAL A 221 -11.74 -16.46 -0.15
C VAL A 221 -11.37 -15.00 -0.34
N VAL A 222 -10.85 -14.65 -1.52
CA VAL A 222 -10.66 -13.25 -1.95
C VAL A 222 -11.80 -12.88 -2.89
N LEU A 223 -12.65 -11.92 -2.47
CA LEU A 223 -13.74 -11.42 -3.30
C LEU A 223 -13.24 -10.28 -4.19
N THR A 224 -13.32 -10.45 -5.50
CA THR A 224 -12.86 -9.49 -6.51
C THR A 224 -14.02 -8.96 -7.37
N PRO A 225 -13.96 -7.69 -7.84
CA PRO A 225 -14.91 -7.17 -8.83
C PRO A 225 -14.69 -7.73 -10.26
N GLY A 226 -13.63 -8.52 -10.47
CA GLY A 226 -13.32 -9.17 -11.75
C GLY A 226 -12.27 -8.43 -12.59
N VAL A 227 -12.04 -8.94 -13.80
CA VAL A 227 -10.90 -8.58 -14.68
C VAL A 227 -10.85 -7.13 -15.14
N TYR A 228 -11.97 -6.41 -15.10
CA TYR A 228 -12.05 -5.01 -15.53
C TYR A 228 -11.65 -4.01 -14.44
N ASN A 229 -11.21 -4.50 -13.28
CA ASN A 229 -10.69 -3.65 -12.22
C ASN A 229 -9.17 -3.51 -12.33
N SER A 230 -8.67 -2.29 -12.17
CA SER A 230 -7.25 -1.96 -12.30
C SER A 230 -6.33 -2.70 -11.32
N ALA A 231 -6.85 -3.14 -10.17
CA ALA A 231 -6.11 -3.90 -9.17
C ALA A 231 -6.32 -5.42 -9.28
N TYR A 232 -6.97 -5.93 -10.34
CA TYR A 232 -7.26 -7.35 -10.50
C TYR A 232 -6.00 -8.23 -10.46
N PHE A 233 -4.88 -7.74 -11.01
CA PHE A 233 -3.57 -8.39 -10.91
C PHE A 233 -3.19 -8.64 -9.44
N GLU A 234 -3.33 -7.63 -8.58
CA GLU A 234 -3.03 -7.74 -7.15
C GLU A 234 -3.93 -8.77 -6.47
N HIS A 235 -5.22 -8.78 -6.80
CA HIS A 235 -6.20 -9.70 -6.21
C HIS A 235 -5.81 -11.15 -6.51
N THR A 236 -5.44 -11.40 -7.78
CA THR A 236 -5.01 -12.72 -8.26
C THR A 236 -3.69 -13.15 -7.62
N LEU A 237 -2.71 -12.25 -7.54
CA LEU A 237 -1.41 -12.54 -6.94
C LEU A 237 -1.53 -12.88 -5.45
N LEU A 238 -2.32 -12.11 -4.70
CA LEU A 238 -2.54 -12.34 -3.28
C LEU A 238 -3.31 -13.64 -3.03
N ALA A 239 -4.39 -13.91 -3.77
CA ALA A 239 -5.14 -15.15 -3.65
C ALA A 239 -4.25 -16.37 -3.92
N ARG A 240 -3.47 -16.33 -5.01
CA ARG A 240 -2.53 -17.40 -5.37
C ARG A 240 -1.46 -17.61 -4.32
N THR A 241 -0.83 -16.54 -3.82
CA THR A 241 0.28 -16.66 -2.85
C THR A 241 -0.20 -17.09 -1.47
N MET A 242 -1.42 -16.69 -1.07
CA MET A 242 -2.08 -17.19 0.13
C MET A 242 -2.61 -18.63 -0.03
N GLY A 243 -2.76 -19.13 -1.25
CA GLY A 243 -3.34 -20.44 -1.53
C GLY A 243 -4.84 -20.51 -1.24
N VAL A 244 -5.56 -19.43 -1.51
CA VAL A 244 -7.02 -19.31 -1.31
C VAL A 244 -7.73 -19.05 -2.64
N GLU A 245 -9.04 -19.31 -2.68
CA GLU A 245 -9.84 -19.11 -3.90
C GLU A 245 -10.06 -17.62 -4.19
N LEU A 246 -9.93 -17.25 -5.47
CA LEU A 246 -10.36 -15.96 -5.98
C LEU A 246 -11.79 -16.10 -6.52
N VAL A 247 -12.73 -15.32 -6.00
CA VAL A 247 -14.16 -15.43 -6.31
C VAL A 247 -14.75 -14.09 -6.70
N GLU A 248 -15.76 -14.11 -7.56
CA GLU A 248 -16.63 -12.96 -7.83
C GLU A 248 -17.96 -13.10 -7.06
N GLY A 249 -18.75 -12.02 -6.97
CA GLY A 249 -20.02 -12.04 -6.24
C GLY A 249 -20.98 -13.14 -6.68
N ARG A 250 -21.01 -13.46 -7.99
CA ARG A 250 -21.83 -14.52 -8.59
C ARG A 250 -21.48 -15.94 -8.11
N ASP A 251 -20.25 -16.15 -7.66
CA ASP A 251 -19.77 -17.44 -7.17
C ASP A 251 -20.22 -17.70 -5.73
N LEU A 252 -20.71 -16.67 -5.05
CA LEU A 252 -21.15 -16.71 -3.67
C LEU A 252 -22.68 -16.61 -3.57
N GLU A 253 -23.23 -17.18 -2.51
CA GLU A 253 -24.63 -16.99 -2.14
C GLU A 253 -24.82 -16.99 -0.63
N CYS A 254 -25.69 -16.11 -0.15
CA CYS A 254 -26.07 -16.05 1.26
C CYS A 254 -27.28 -16.96 1.51
N ARG A 255 -27.18 -17.84 2.52
CA ARG A 255 -28.30 -18.67 2.98
C ARG A 255 -28.31 -18.73 4.50
N ARG A 256 -29.46 -18.38 5.11
CA ARG A 256 -29.70 -18.46 6.56
C ARG A 256 -28.58 -17.80 7.39
N GLY A 257 -28.18 -16.59 7.00
CA GLY A 257 -27.14 -15.82 7.70
C GLY A 257 -25.70 -16.33 7.52
N LYS A 258 -25.45 -17.23 6.55
CA LYS A 258 -24.11 -17.74 6.21
C LYS A 258 -23.82 -17.56 4.73
N VAL A 259 -22.54 -17.52 4.35
CA VAL A 259 -22.11 -17.43 2.95
C VAL A 259 -21.60 -18.78 2.46
N PHE A 260 -21.94 -19.12 1.22
CA PHE A 260 -21.50 -20.34 0.55
C PHE A 260 -20.93 -20.01 -0.82
N MET A 261 -19.85 -20.69 -1.19
CA MET A 261 -19.27 -20.69 -2.52
C MET A 261 -19.84 -21.85 -3.33
N ARG A 262 -20.21 -21.58 -4.59
CA ARG A 262 -20.67 -22.60 -5.53
C ARG A 262 -19.48 -23.41 -6.05
N THR A 263 -19.55 -24.73 -5.93
CA THR A 263 -18.58 -25.66 -6.51
C THR A 263 -19.29 -26.75 -7.29
N THR A 264 -18.56 -27.50 -8.11
CA THR A 264 -19.10 -28.66 -8.84
C THR A 264 -19.56 -29.77 -7.90
N ALA A 265 -18.99 -29.87 -6.69
CA ALA A 265 -19.39 -30.83 -5.65
C ALA A 265 -20.54 -30.32 -4.77
N GLY A 266 -21.05 -29.11 -5.04
CA GLY A 266 -22.10 -28.45 -4.25
C GLY A 266 -21.60 -27.21 -3.51
N LEU A 267 -22.34 -26.79 -2.49
CA LEU A 267 -22.07 -25.56 -1.76
C LEU A 267 -21.02 -25.79 -0.67
N ARG A 268 -19.95 -25.01 -0.71
CA ARG A 268 -18.92 -24.99 0.34
C ARG A 268 -19.08 -23.74 1.18
N ARG A 269 -19.19 -23.88 2.50
CA ARG A 269 -19.30 -22.72 3.41
C ARG A 269 -18.04 -21.86 3.30
N VAL A 270 -18.21 -20.54 3.29
CA VAL A 270 -17.15 -19.55 3.40
C VAL A 270 -17.23 -18.91 4.79
N ASP A 271 -16.10 -18.85 5.48
CA ASP A 271 -16.02 -18.37 6.86
C ASP A 271 -15.41 -16.96 6.95
N VAL A 272 -14.49 -16.64 6.03
CA VAL A 272 -13.83 -15.33 5.95
C VAL A 272 -13.73 -14.89 4.48
N ILE A 273 -14.03 -13.63 4.23
CA ILE A 273 -13.90 -13.00 2.91
C ILE A 273 -12.91 -11.84 3.03
N TYR A 274 -11.77 -11.95 2.35
CA TYR A 274 -10.91 -10.79 2.08
C TYR A 274 -11.50 -10.04 0.88
N ARG A 275 -12.19 -8.94 1.15
CA ARG A 275 -12.93 -8.19 0.13
C ARG A 275 -12.04 -7.18 -0.58
N ARG A 276 -12.15 -7.13 -1.90
CA ARG A 276 -11.51 -6.14 -2.77
C ARG A 276 -12.50 -5.24 -3.49
N LEU A 277 -13.65 -5.00 -2.85
CA LEU A 277 -14.73 -4.15 -3.33
C LEU A 277 -15.03 -3.08 -2.29
N ASP A 278 -15.40 -1.90 -2.75
CA ASP A 278 -15.94 -0.83 -1.91
C ASP A 278 -17.30 -1.22 -1.30
N ASP A 279 -17.61 -0.62 -0.14
CA ASP A 279 -18.79 -0.95 0.66
C ASP A 279 -20.09 -0.88 -0.14
N ASP A 280 -20.22 0.18 -0.96
CA ASP A 280 -21.41 0.45 -1.77
C ASP A 280 -21.76 -0.67 -2.75
N PHE A 281 -20.77 -1.48 -3.14
CA PHE A 281 -20.96 -2.58 -4.10
C PHE A 281 -21.14 -3.95 -3.44
N LEU A 282 -20.93 -4.07 -2.12
CA LEU A 282 -20.87 -5.37 -1.42
C LEU A 282 -22.21 -6.11 -1.34
N ASP A 283 -23.32 -5.40 -1.13
CA ASP A 283 -24.63 -6.00 -0.92
C ASP A 283 -25.73 -5.12 -1.52
N PRO A 284 -26.35 -5.53 -2.64
CA PRO A 284 -27.38 -4.73 -3.30
C PRO A 284 -28.68 -4.62 -2.48
N VAL A 285 -28.83 -5.37 -1.38
CA VAL A 285 -29.99 -5.23 -0.48
C VAL A 285 -29.86 -4.00 0.42
N PHE A 286 -28.64 -3.62 0.81
CA PHE A 286 -28.40 -2.53 1.77
C PHE A 286 -27.72 -1.30 1.17
N PHE A 287 -26.99 -1.47 0.06
CA PHE A 287 -26.25 -0.40 -0.60
C PHE A 287 -26.81 -0.15 -2.01
N ARG A 288 -25.96 -0.18 -3.04
CA ARG A 288 -26.37 0.03 -4.42
C ARG A 288 -27.17 -1.15 -4.95
N SER A 289 -28.48 -0.93 -5.16
CA SER A 289 -29.39 -1.95 -5.69
C SER A 289 -29.05 -2.40 -7.12
N ASP A 290 -28.31 -1.60 -7.87
CA ASP A 290 -27.82 -1.90 -9.22
C ASP A 290 -26.47 -2.63 -9.23
N SER A 291 -25.86 -2.87 -8.06
CA SER A 291 -24.57 -3.58 -7.97
C SER A 291 -24.71 -5.04 -8.40
N MET A 292 -23.91 -5.43 -9.40
CA MET A 292 -23.74 -6.81 -9.85
C MET A 292 -22.46 -7.47 -9.29
N LEU A 293 -21.68 -6.74 -8.50
CA LEU A 293 -20.36 -7.17 -8.02
C LEU A 293 -20.42 -7.86 -6.66
N GLY A 294 -21.38 -7.47 -5.81
CA GLY A 294 -21.55 -7.96 -4.46
C GLY A 294 -22.34 -9.25 -4.33
N VAL A 295 -22.70 -9.59 -3.09
CA VAL A 295 -23.47 -10.78 -2.75
C VAL A 295 -24.73 -10.37 -1.98
N PRO A 296 -25.95 -10.59 -2.53
CA PRO A 296 -27.19 -10.26 -1.84
C PRO A 296 -27.29 -10.90 -0.46
N GLY A 297 -27.52 -10.08 0.57
CA GLY A 297 -27.67 -10.52 1.97
C GLY A 297 -26.35 -10.73 2.73
N LEU A 298 -25.20 -10.34 2.16
CA LEU A 298 -23.90 -10.40 2.82
C LEU A 298 -23.86 -9.61 4.14
N VAL A 299 -24.45 -8.42 4.19
CA VAL A 299 -24.49 -7.60 5.42
C VAL A 299 -25.21 -8.34 6.55
N ASN A 300 -26.30 -9.05 6.23
CA ASN A 300 -27.00 -9.88 7.22
C ASN A 300 -26.13 -11.05 7.70
N ALA A 301 -25.40 -11.71 6.79
CA ALA A 301 -24.51 -12.81 7.16
C ALA A 301 -23.39 -12.35 8.11
N VAL A 302 -22.83 -11.16 7.86
CA VAL A 302 -21.84 -10.52 8.74
C VAL A 302 -22.47 -10.19 10.09
N ARG A 303 -23.65 -9.55 10.10
CA ARG A 303 -24.36 -9.17 11.33
C ARG A 303 -24.69 -10.37 12.21
N THR A 304 -25.01 -11.52 11.62
CA THR A 304 -25.29 -12.76 12.37
C THR A 304 -24.03 -13.55 12.75
N GLY A 305 -22.82 -13.02 12.48
CA GLY A 305 -21.55 -13.72 12.74
C GLY A 305 -21.34 -14.96 11.87
N GLY A 306 -22.00 -15.06 10.72
CA GLY A 306 -21.90 -16.23 9.85
C GLY A 306 -20.68 -16.23 8.93
N VAL A 307 -20.11 -15.05 8.69
CA VAL A 307 -18.89 -14.79 7.91
C VAL A 307 -18.17 -13.56 8.47
N ALA A 308 -16.83 -13.53 8.42
CA ALA A 308 -16.04 -12.34 8.69
C ALA A 308 -15.64 -11.63 7.39
N LEU A 309 -15.60 -10.29 7.40
CA LEU A 309 -15.10 -9.47 6.29
C LEU A 309 -13.82 -8.76 6.69
N ALA A 310 -12.82 -8.85 5.80
CA ALA A 310 -11.56 -8.13 5.92
C ALA A 310 -11.36 -7.23 4.68
N ASN A 311 -11.21 -5.92 4.80
CA ASN A 311 -11.52 -5.11 5.99
C ASN A 311 -13.03 -5.09 6.30
N ALA A 312 -13.40 -4.65 7.51
CA ALA A 312 -14.80 -4.51 7.89
C ALA A 312 -15.52 -3.43 7.08
N ILE A 313 -16.86 -3.51 7.02
CA ILE A 313 -17.71 -2.50 6.39
C ILE A 313 -17.71 -1.24 7.27
N GLY A 314 -17.71 -0.06 6.65
CA GLY A 314 -17.83 1.22 7.33
C GLY A 314 -16.51 1.85 7.77
N ASN A 315 -15.36 1.25 7.41
CA ASN A 315 -14.05 1.84 7.73
C ASN A 315 -13.81 3.18 7.04
N GLY A 316 -14.57 3.51 5.99
CA GLY A 316 -14.36 4.74 5.22
C GLY A 316 -14.61 6.04 6.00
N VAL A 317 -15.26 5.99 7.17
CA VAL A 317 -15.33 7.14 8.07
C VAL A 317 -13.98 7.46 8.72
N ALA A 318 -13.07 6.49 8.84
CA ALA A 318 -11.76 6.68 9.47
C ALA A 318 -10.68 7.22 8.51
N ASP A 319 -10.83 7.03 7.20
CA ASP A 319 -9.94 7.60 6.18
C ASP A 319 -10.52 8.86 5.51
N ASP A 320 -11.55 9.45 6.13
CA ASP A 320 -12.10 10.74 5.73
C ASP A 320 -11.07 11.88 5.96
N LYS A 321 -10.97 12.81 5.01
CA LYS A 321 -9.96 13.89 5.07
C LYS A 321 -10.14 14.84 6.24
N LEU A 322 -11.36 15.01 6.76
CA LEU A 322 -11.53 15.79 7.97
C LEU A 322 -11.13 14.98 9.19
N ILE A 323 -11.49 13.69 9.27
CA ILE A 323 -11.09 12.81 10.38
C ILE A 323 -9.58 12.71 10.49
N TYR A 324 -8.88 12.70 9.37
CA TYR A 324 -7.43 12.81 9.31
C TYR A 324 -6.88 13.93 10.21
N THR A 325 -7.53 15.10 10.27
CA THR A 325 -7.09 16.24 11.11
C THR A 325 -7.20 15.98 12.61
N TYR A 326 -8.08 15.06 13.03
CA TYR A 326 -8.29 14.69 14.43
C TYR A 326 -7.39 13.53 14.89
N VAL A 327 -6.72 12.82 13.98
CA VAL A 327 -5.95 11.61 14.34
C VAL A 327 -4.92 11.83 15.45
N PRO A 328 -4.17 12.96 15.51
CA PRO A 328 -3.31 13.27 16.64
C PRO A 328 -4.04 13.25 18.00
N ASP A 329 -5.26 13.82 18.05
CA ASP A 329 -6.08 13.86 19.25
C ASP A 329 -6.70 12.50 19.55
N LEU A 330 -7.05 11.72 18.52
CA LEU A 330 -7.49 10.33 18.69
C LEU A 330 -6.41 9.44 19.28
N ILE A 331 -5.14 9.60 18.86
CA ILE A 331 -4.00 8.88 19.44
C ILE A 331 -3.89 9.21 20.93
N ARG A 332 -3.94 10.50 21.31
CA ARG A 332 -3.89 10.91 22.72
C ARG A 332 -5.08 10.42 23.53
N TYR A 333 -6.27 10.47 22.94
CA TYR A 333 -7.51 10.07 23.59
C TYR A 333 -7.59 8.57 23.85
N TYR A 334 -7.33 7.74 22.83
CA TYR A 334 -7.47 6.28 22.96
C TYR A 334 -6.24 5.58 23.52
N LEU A 335 -5.04 6.07 23.22
CA LEU A 335 -3.79 5.40 23.61
C LEU A 335 -3.07 6.09 24.76
N HIS A 336 -3.42 7.34 25.08
CA HIS A 336 -2.70 8.16 26.06
C HIS A 336 -1.20 8.31 25.72
N GLU A 337 -0.90 8.32 24.43
CA GLU A 337 0.43 8.49 23.85
C GLU A 337 0.45 9.77 23.00
N ASP A 338 1.63 10.36 22.80
CA ASP A 338 1.80 11.39 21.75
C ASP A 338 2.02 10.73 20.38
N PRO A 339 1.57 11.36 19.28
CA PRO A 339 1.81 10.84 17.93
C PRO A 339 3.30 10.72 17.61
N ILE A 340 3.74 9.52 17.23
CA ILE A 340 5.14 9.26 16.85
C ILE A 340 5.46 9.90 15.48
N ILE A 341 4.52 9.79 14.53
CA ILE A 341 4.63 10.42 13.20
C ILE A 341 3.54 11.49 13.12
N ALA A 342 3.96 12.73 12.91
CA ALA A 342 3.03 13.84 12.79
C ALA A 342 2.30 13.83 11.44
N ASN A 343 1.10 14.42 11.43
CA ASN A 343 0.40 14.74 10.19
C ASN A 343 1.11 15.90 9.45
N VAL A 344 0.75 16.09 8.18
CA VAL A 344 0.92 17.35 7.49
C VAL A 344 -0.03 18.38 8.10
N ASP A 345 0.47 19.58 8.34
CA ASP A 345 -0.32 20.68 8.89
C ASP A 345 -1.52 20.95 7.98
N THR A 346 -2.73 20.92 8.56
CA THR A 346 -3.98 20.94 7.80
C THR A 346 -4.96 21.88 8.46
N TRP A 347 -5.42 22.86 7.70
CA TRP A 347 -6.47 23.79 8.11
C TRP A 347 -7.85 23.21 7.80
N ARG A 348 -8.75 23.29 8.79
CA ARG A 348 -10.18 22.98 8.62
C ARG A 348 -10.91 24.25 8.24
N LEU A 349 -11.48 24.32 7.04
CA LEU A 349 -12.09 25.57 6.57
C LEU A 349 -13.46 25.85 7.21
N GLU A 350 -14.00 24.91 8.00
CA GLU A 350 -15.14 25.18 8.89
C GLU A 350 -14.79 26.16 10.03
N GLU A 351 -13.52 26.23 10.43
CA GLU A 351 -13.04 27.14 11.47
C GLU A 351 -12.82 28.55 10.89
N ASP A 352 -13.43 29.56 11.50
CA ASP A 352 -13.47 30.92 10.95
C ASP A 352 -12.07 31.54 10.76
N GLU A 353 -11.18 31.37 11.74
CA GLU A 353 -9.80 31.89 11.70
C GLU A 353 -8.96 31.18 10.62
N ALA A 354 -9.01 29.86 10.59
CA ALA A 354 -8.33 29.05 9.58
C ALA A 354 -8.83 29.37 8.17
N ARG A 355 -10.15 29.54 8.00
CA ARG A 355 -10.75 29.94 6.72
C ARG A 355 -10.28 31.31 6.29
N ALA A 356 -10.25 32.30 7.18
CA ALA A 356 -9.78 33.63 6.85
C ALA A 356 -8.32 33.59 6.38
N GLU A 357 -7.44 32.91 7.13
CA GLU A 357 -6.03 32.74 6.78
C GLU A 357 -5.85 32.08 5.40
N VAL A 358 -6.54 30.97 5.16
CA VAL A 358 -6.45 30.23 3.90
C VAL A 358 -6.99 31.06 2.74
N LEU A 359 -8.11 31.77 2.93
CA LEU A 359 -8.68 32.63 1.91
C LEU A 359 -7.77 33.80 1.56
N ASP A 360 -6.92 34.28 2.46
CA ASP A 360 -5.97 35.37 2.19
C ASP A 360 -4.74 34.92 1.39
N ARG A 361 -4.42 33.62 1.40
CA ARG A 361 -3.20 33.03 0.77
C ARG A 361 -3.51 31.80 -0.09
N LEU A 362 -4.67 31.78 -0.77
CA LEU A 362 -5.09 30.64 -1.59
C LEU A 362 -4.08 30.26 -2.69
N ASP A 363 -3.32 31.23 -3.18
CA ASP A 363 -2.27 31.06 -4.20
C ASP A 363 -0.98 30.41 -3.65
N GLU A 364 -0.88 30.17 -2.34
CA GLU A 364 0.28 29.54 -1.70
C GLU A 364 -0.01 28.12 -1.20
N LEU A 365 -1.27 27.69 -1.21
CA LEU A 365 -1.74 26.48 -0.53
C LEU A 365 -2.29 25.43 -1.49
N VAL A 366 -2.42 24.19 -1.01
CA VAL A 366 -3.17 23.12 -1.69
C VAL A 366 -4.53 22.98 -1.00
N VAL A 367 -5.61 23.16 -1.76
CA VAL A 367 -6.98 23.07 -1.24
C VAL A 367 -7.65 21.83 -1.81
N LYS A 368 -8.22 20.98 -0.93
CA LYS A 368 -8.75 19.67 -1.28
C LYS A 368 -10.20 19.53 -0.80
N PRO A 369 -11.11 18.99 -1.62
CA PRO A 369 -12.46 18.65 -1.17
C PRO A 369 -12.40 17.44 -0.23
N VAL A 370 -13.23 17.42 0.80
CA VAL A 370 -13.27 16.35 1.81
C VAL A 370 -13.67 15.02 1.19
N ASP A 371 -14.78 15.00 0.46
CA ASP A 371 -15.37 13.78 -0.14
C ASP A 371 -14.68 13.30 -1.42
N GLY A 372 -13.67 14.02 -1.94
CA GLY A 372 -13.05 13.70 -3.24
C GLY A 372 -12.03 12.56 -3.18
N SER A 373 -12.22 11.46 -3.91
CA SER A 373 -11.19 10.42 -4.08
C SER A 373 -10.28 10.68 -5.28
N GLY A 374 -9.04 10.20 -5.22
CA GLY A 374 -8.14 10.10 -6.38
C GLY A 374 -7.70 11.43 -7.02
N GLY A 375 -7.61 12.50 -6.24
CA GLY A 375 -7.10 13.80 -6.71
C GLY A 375 -8.13 14.70 -7.43
N LYS A 376 -9.38 14.25 -7.59
CA LYS A 376 -10.42 15.06 -8.23
C LYS A 376 -10.78 16.28 -7.38
N GLY A 377 -10.74 17.46 -8.00
CA GLY A 377 -11.13 18.72 -7.38
C GLY A 377 -10.07 19.37 -6.49
N ILE A 378 -8.84 18.84 -6.45
CA ILE A 378 -7.70 19.48 -5.79
C ILE A 378 -7.27 20.71 -6.59
N VAL A 379 -7.05 21.82 -5.90
CA VAL A 379 -6.47 23.04 -6.47
C VAL A 379 -5.10 23.26 -5.84
N ILE A 380 -4.08 23.43 -6.67
CA ILE A 380 -2.70 23.72 -6.25
C ILE A 380 -2.49 25.22 -6.49
N GLY A 381 -2.59 26.01 -5.42
CA GLY A 381 -2.57 27.47 -5.45
C GLY A 381 -1.49 28.06 -6.35
N PRO A 382 -0.20 27.68 -6.19
CA PRO A 382 0.88 28.28 -6.98
C PRO A 382 0.83 27.98 -8.48
N ARG A 383 0.01 27.00 -8.89
CA ARG A 383 -0.18 26.60 -10.29
C ARG A 383 -1.54 27.01 -10.85
N ALA A 384 -2.43 27.54 -10.02
CA ALA A 384 -3.78 27.90 -10.40
C ALA A 384 -3.83 29.31 -11.00
N THR A 385 -4.68 29.48 -12.01
CA THR A 385 -5.02 30.78 -12.57
C THR A 385 -5.87 31.60 -11.60
N ARG A 386 -5.96 32.92 -11.82
CA ARG A 386 -6.76 33.78 -10.94
C ARG A 386 -8.24 33.39 -10.97
N GLU A 387 -8.74 33.04 -12.14
CA GLU A 387 -10.11 32.58 -12.36
C GLU A 387 -10.41 31.30 -11.58
N GLU A 388 -9.48 30.35 -11.56
CA GLU A 388 -9.60 29.11 -10.78
C GLU A 388 -9.61 29.38 -9.28
N LEU A 389 -8.75 30.29 -8.81
CA LEU A 389 -8.69 30.70 -7.40
C LEU A 389 -9.98 31.43 -6.96
N ASP A 390 -10.53 32.29 -7.81
CA ASP A 390 -11.79 33.00 -7.50
C ASP A 390 -12.99 32.04 -7.48
N ALA A 391 -13.01 31.06 -8.40
CA ALA A 391 -14.02 29.99 -8.38
C ALA A 391 -13.89 29.08 -7.14
N LEU A 392 -12.66 28.73 -6.75
CA LEU A 392 -12.39 27.98 -5.53
C LEU A 392 -12.86 28.76 -4.30
N ARG A 393 -12.53 30.06 -4.20
CA ARG A 393 -12.97 30.94 -3.12
C ARG A 393 -14.48 30.91 -2.96
N ALA A 394 -15.24 31.06 -4.05
CA ALA A 394 -16.70 31.03 -4.00
C ALA A 394 -17.23 29.68 -3.48
N ARG A 395 -16.62 28.57 -3.87
CA ARG A 395 -16.99 27.22 -3.40
C ARG A 395 -16.67 27.00 -1.93
N VAL A 396 -15.50 27.45 -1.47
CA VAL A 396 -15.08 27.37 -0.06
C VAL A 396 -16.00 28.21 0.82
N ILE A 397 -16.41 29.41 0.40
CA ILE A 397 -17.34 30.25 1.15
C ILE A 397 -18.73 29.60 1.22
N ALA A 398 -19.18 28.98 0.12
CA ALA A 398 -20.51 28.37 0.04
C ALA A 398 -20.65 27.12 0.92
N ASP A 399 -19.59 26.32 1.03
CA ASP A 399 -19.57 25.11 1.87
C ASP A 399 -18.18 24.92 2.50
N PRO A 400 -17.84 25.65 3.57
CA PRO A 400 -16.49 25.59 4.14
C PRO A 400 -16.12 24.22 4.70
N ARG A 401 -17.11 23.50 5.24
CA ARG A 401 -16.94 22.14 5.78
C ARG A 401 -16.49 21.15 4.70
N GLY A 402 -16.91 21.36 3.45
CA GLY A 402 -16.53 20.51 2.32
C GLY A 402 -15.06 20.58 1.92
N TRP A 403 -14.21 21.36 2.62
CA TRP A 403 -12.83 21.64 2.21
C TRP A 403 -11.83 21.62 3.37
N ILE A 404 -10.61 21.22 3.02
CA ILE A 404 -9.40 21.40 3.84
C ILE A 404 -8.32 22.11 3.01
N ALA A 405 -7.39 22.75 3.69
CA ALA A 405 -6.18 23.29 3.06
C ALA A 405 -4.92 22.75 3.74
N GLN A 406 -3.85 22.65 2.97
CA GLN A 406 -2.54 22.18 3.41
C GLN A 406 -1.45 23.05 2.78
N PRO A 407 -0.27 23.17 3.41
CA PRO A 407 0.85 23.82 2.76
C PRO A 407 1.26 22.98 1.53
N VAL A 408 1.86 23.64 0.54
CA VAL A 408 2.47 22.92 -0.58
C VAL A 408 3.71 22.19 -0.05
N VAL A 409 3.55 20.91 0.27
CA VAL A 409 4.67 20.10 0.74
C VAL A 409 5.54 19.73 -0.44
N GLN A 410 6.79 20.19 -0.43
CA GLN A 410 7.80 19.66 -1.34
C GLN A 410 8.19 18.26 -0.88
N LEU A 411 7.75 17.26 -1.64
CA LEU A 411 8.09 15.86 -1.42
C LEU A 411 9.60 15.67 -1.57
N SER A 412 10.21 14.74 -0.81
CA SER A 412 11.61 14.38 -1.05
C SER A 412 11.82 13.83 -2.46
N THR A 413 13.04 13.94 -2.97
CA THR A 413 13.44 13.42 -4.26
C THR A 413 14.32 12.19 -4.12
N VAL A 414 14.20 11.27 -5.08
CA VAL A 414 15.13 10.15 -5.26
C VAL A 414 15.69 10.24 -6.68
N PRO A 415 17.00 10.02 -6.89
CA PRO A 415 17.56 9.86 -8.23
C PRO A 415 16.76 8.83 -9.02
N THR A 416 16.35 9.21 -10.22
CA THR A 416 15.51 8.39 -11.11
C THR A 416 16.12 8.44 -12.49
N LEU A 417 16.21 7.29 -13.15
CA LEU A 417 16.77 7.18 -14.49
C LEU A 417 15.76 7.73 -15.49
N ILE A 418 16.04 8.91 -16.03
CA ILE A 418 15.26 9.56 -17.07
C ILE A 418 16.13 9.60 -18.33
N ASP A 419 15.66 8.91 -19.35
CA ASP A 419 16.41 8.62 -20.57
C ASP A 419 17.77 7.96 -20.24
N ASP A 420 18.85 8.71 -20.37
CA ASP A 420 20.22 8.22 -20.18
C ASP A 420 20.90 8.83 -18.93
N SER A 421 20.14 9.53 -18.07
CA SER A 421 20.70 10.30 -16.95
C SER A 421 19.89 10.19 -15.67
N LEU A 422 20.56 10.27 -14.52
CA LEU A 422 19.88 10.37 -13.23
C LEU A 422 19.37 11.81 -13.02
N ARG A 423 18.10 11.93 -12.65
CA ARG A 423 17.43 13.20 -12.34
C ARG A 423 16.63 13.09 -11.05
N PRO A 424 16.55 14.15 -10.24
CA PRO A 424 15.70 14.14 -9.04
C PRO A 424 14.23 14.04 -9.46
N ARG A 425 13.50 13.12 -8.82
CA ARG A 425 12.04 13.02 -8.97
C ARG A 425 11.39 12.83 -7.61
N HIS A 426 10.25 13.50 -7.43
CA HIS A 426 9.51 13.50 -6.19
C HIS A 426 8.91 12.12 -5.91
N VAL A 427 8.98 11.70 -4.65
CA VAL A 427 8.48 10.40 -4.21
C VAL A 427 7.60 10.50 -2.96
N ASP A 428 6.72 9.52 -2.80
CA ASP A 428 6.08 9.22 -1.53
C ASP A 428 6.30 7.75 -1.16
N LEU A 429 5.81 7.32 0.00
CA LEU A 429 5.90 5.95 0.46
C LEU A 429 4.58 5.52 1.09
N ARG A 430 4.06 4.37 0.67
CA ARG A 430 2.96 3.70 1.36
C ARG A 430 3.44 2.41 2.02
N PRO A 431 3.82 2.40 3.32
CA PRO A 431 3.85 1.17 4.11
C PRO A 431 2.47 0.51 4.18
N PHE A 432 2.49 -0.82 4.31
CA PHE A 432 1.31 -1.63 4.57
C PHE A 432 1.42 -2.28 5.94
N ALA A 433 0.36 -2.17 6.74
CA ALA A 433 0.25 -2.82 8.03
C ALA A 433 -0.83 -3.91 8.00
N VAL A 434 -0.55 -5.04 8.64
CA VAL A 434 -1.48 -6.17 8.81
C VAL A 434 -1.80 -6.33 10.29
N ASN A 435 -3.06 -6.11 10.66
CA ASN A 435 -3.55 -6.29 12.02
C ASN A 435 -4.15 -7.70 12.18
N ASN A 436 -3.72 -8.45 13.19
CA ASN A 436 -4.29 -9.76 13.51
C ASN A 436 -5.12 -9.79 14.81
N GLY A 437 -5.26 -8.66 15.48
CA GLY A 437 -5.96 -8.50 16.76
C GLY A 437 -5.04 -8.39 17.96
N ASP A 438 -3.93 -9.13 17.96
CA ASP A 438 -2.95 -9.11 19.06
C ASP A 438 -1.76 -8.20 18.74
N SER A 439 -1.45 -8.05 17.45
CA SER A 439 -0.28 -7.36 16.95
C SER A 439 -0.53 -6.77 15.56
N ILE A 440 0.17 -5.68 15.27
CA ILE A 440 0.17 -5.04 13.96
C ILE A 440 1.56 -5.24 13.37
N TYR A 441 1.63 -5.99 12.28
CA TYR A 441 2.85 -6.19 11.52
C TYR A 441 2.94 -5.12 10.43
N VAL A 442 3.98 -4.29 10.46
CA VAL A 442 4.27 -3.35 9.36
C VAL A 442 5.29 -4.00 8.43
N LEU A 443 4.93 -4.12 7.15
CA LEU A 443 5.81 -4.66 6.11
C LEU A 443 7.09 -3.80 6.03
N PRO A 444 8.31 -4.34 6.22
CA PRO A 444 9.56 -3.56 6.15
C PRO A 444 9.90 -3.18 4.71
N GLY A 445 9.14 -2.21 4.21
CA GLY A 445 9.10 -1.72 2.84
C GLY A 445 7.75 -1.06 2.57
N GLY A 446 7.49 -0.76 1.31
CA GLY A 446 6.24 -0.10 0.93
C GLY A 446 6.25 0.24 -0.54
N LEU A 447 5.10 0.66 -1.03
CA LEU A 447 5.00 1.15 -2.40
C LEU A 447 5.56 2.57 -2.42
N THR A 448 6.77 2.73 -2.97
CA THR A 448 7.29 4.05 -3.31
C THR A 448 6.76 4.42 -4.69
N ARG A 449 5.96 5.50 -4.78
CA ARG A 449 5.55 6.07 -6.07
C ARG A 449 6.47 7.22 -6.43
N VAL A 450 6.69 7.40 -7.73
CA VAL A 450 7.54 8.48 -8.26
C VAL A 450 6.78 9.28 -9.30
N ALA A 451 6.82 10.61 -9.18
CA ALA A 451 6.33 11.52 -10.22
C ALA A 451 7.40 11.61 -11.32
N LEU A 452 7.18 10.95 -12.46
CA LEU A 452 8.16 10.90 -13.56
C LEU A 452 8.33 12.22 -14.32
N PRO A 453 7.28 13.02 -14.57
CA PRO A 453 7.44 14.34 -15.18
C PRO A 453 8.27 15.27 -14.30
N GLU A 454 9.09 16.10 -14.94
CA GLU A 454 9.95 17.05 -14.22
C GLU A 454 9.12 18.10 -13.47
N GLY A 455 9.46 18.34 -12.19
CA GLY A 455 8.79 19.33 -11.34
C GLY A 455 7.38 18.96 -10.88
N GLU A 456 6.84 17.80 -11.27
CA GLU A 456 5.52 17.37 -10.79
C GLU A 456 5.57 16.85 -9.35
N LEU A 457 4.65 17.37 -8.54
CA LEU A 457 4.44 16.92 -7.15
C LEU A 457 3.37 15.83 -7.06
N VAL A 458 2.63 15.59 -8.15
CA VAL A 458 1.55 14.60 -8.17
C VAL A 458 2.11 13.23 -8.55
N VAL A 459 2.26 12.39 -7.54
CA VAL A 459 2.75 11.00 -7.65
C VAL A 459 1.66 9.98 -7.99
N ASN A 460 0.46 10.43 -8.39
CA ASN A 460 -0.65 9.55 -8.70
C ASN A 460 -0.37 8.73 -9.97
N SER A 461 -0.50 7.42 -9.88
CA SER A 461 -0.27 6.48 -11.00
C SER A 461 -1.22 6.72 -12.18
N SER A 462 -2.42 7.25 -11.94
CA SER A 462 -3.37 7.62 -13.00
C SER A 462 -2.91 8.79 -13.89
N GLN A 463 -1.85 9.51 -13.49
CA GLN A 463 -1.28 10.66 -14.22
C GLN A 463 0.16 10.41 -14.72
N GLY A 464 0.57 9.15 -14.86
CA GLY A 464 1.89 8.80 -15.41
C GLY A 464 3.00 8.68 -14.37
N GLY A 465 2.65 8.43 -13.10
CA GLY A 465 3.62 8.06 -12.07
C GLY A 465 4.20 6.65 -12.27
N GLY A 466 5.44 6.45 -11.80
CA GLY A 466 6.10 5.15 -11.73
C GLY A 466 6.20 4.63 -10.29
N SER A 467 6.98 3.57 -10.09
CA SER A 467 7.36 3.07 -8.77
C SER A 467 8.84 2.79 -8.64
N LYS A 468 9.27 2.67 -7.38
CA LYS A 468 10.60 2.19 -6.98
C LYS A 468 10.43 1.04 -6.01
N ASP A 469 11.41 0.13 -5.97
CA ASP A 469 11.56 -0.76 -4.82
C ASP A 469 12.00 0.06 -3.59
N THR A 470 11.49 -0.32 -2.42
CA THR A 470 11.82 0.32 -1.15
C THR A 470 12.66 -0.64 -0.32
N TRP A 471 13.93 -0.32 -0.13
CA TRP A 471 14.88 -1.12 0.63
C TRP A 471 14.95 -0.62 2.06
N VAL A 472 14.40 -1.40 2.98
CA VAL A 472 14.61 -1.19 4.40
C VAL A 472 15.85 -1.96 4.82
N LEU A 473 16.86 -1.25 5.29
CA LEU A 473 18.10 -1.85 5.77
C LEU A 473 17.87 -2.55 7.12
N SER A 474 18.55 -3.67 7.32
CA SER A 474 18.62 -4.34 8.62
C SER A 474 19.60 -3.59 9.52
N PRO A 475 19.40 -3.59 10.85
CA PRO A 475 20.38 -3.04 11.78
C PRO A 475 21.77 -3.63 11.49
N SER A 476 22.75 -2.74 11.33
CA SER A 476 24.15 -3.16 11.34
C SER A 476 24.49 -3.54 12.77
N PHE A 477 24.39 -4.82 13.11
CA PHE A 477 25.21 -5.32 14.22
C PHE A 477 26.65 -5.05 13.81
N PRO A 478 27.47 -4.39 14.66
CA PRO A 478 28.90 -4.38 14.46
C PRO A 478 29.30 -5.83 14.18
N ARG A 479 30.01 -6.04 13.07
CA ARG A 479 30.70 -7.32 12.90
C ARG A 479 31.48 -7.53 14.20
N LEU A 480 31.28 -8.66 14.88
CA LEU A 480 32.13 -9.15 15.97
C LEU A 480 33.55 -9.49 15.43
N VAL A 481 34.14 -8.58 14.67
CA VAL A 481 35.50 -8.70 14.11
C VAL A 481 36.50 -8.08 15.08
N GLU A 482 36.09 -7.13 15.93
CA GLU A 482 36.99 -6.61 16.98
C GLU A 482 37.27 -7.63 18.08
N GLU A 483 36.32 -8.51 18.43
CA GLU A 483 36.59 -9.61 19.39
C GLU A 483 37.36 -10.77 18.75
N ALA A 484 37.15 -11.08 17.47
CA ALA A 484 37.91 -12.16 16.82
C ALA A 484 39.39 -11.78 16.63
N ASP A 485 39.69 -10.54 16.22
CA ASP A 485 41.08 -10.07 16.09
C ASP A 485 41.76 -9.86 17.45
N ALA A 486 41.00 -9.49 18.51
CA ALA A 486 41.53 -9.39 19.87
C ALA A 486 41.81 -10.77 20.49
N VAL A 487 40.91 -11.74 20.30
CA VAL A 487 41.07 -13.12 20.79
C VAL A 487 42.20 -13.83 20.03
N GLU A 488 42.36 -13.59 18.72
CA GLU A 488 43.46 -14.15 17.93
C GLU A 488 44.81 -13.46 18.22
N ALA A 489 44.81 -12.22 18.73
CA ALA A 489 45.99 -11.53 19.23
C ALA A 489 46.40 -12.00 20.64
N GLU A 490 45.44 -12.28 21.54
CA GLU A 490 45.70 -12.88 22.85
C GLU A 490 46.22 -14.33 22.73
N LEU A 491 45.61 -15.14 21.86
CA LEU A 491 46.06 -16.52 21.61
C LEU A 491 47.48 -16.59 21.01
N ARG A 492 47.90 -15.58 20.24
CA ARG A 492 49.29 -15.48 19.72
C ARG A 492 50.29 -14.98 20.76
N ALA A 493 49.84 -14.31 21.82
CA ALA A 493 50.70 -13.84 22.91
C ALA A 493 50.95 -14.94 23.95
N GLU A 494 50.01 -15.88 24.13
CA GLU A 494 50.12 -16.97 25.11
C GLU A 494 50.96 -18.18 24.60
N ASP A 495 51.08 -18.39 23.29
CA ASP A 495 51.89 -19.48 22.70
C ASP A 495 53.42 -19.21 22.73
N GLY A 496 53.85 -18.04 23.22
CA GLY A 496 55.25 -17.61 23.25
C GLY A 496 56.04 -18.04 24.48
N ASP A 497 55.40 -18.54 25.53
CA ASP A 497 56.08 -18.82 26.79
C ASP A 497 55.41 -20.00 27.49
N LEU A 498 56.01 -21.20 27.43
CA LEU A 498 55.96 -22.27 28.44
C LEU A 498 56.70 -23.53 27.94
N ALA A 499 58.03 -23.49 28.08
CA ALA A 499 58.82 -24.70 28.28
C ALA A 499 58.81 -25.02 29.80
N GLY A 500 58.08 -26.05 30.23
CA GLY A 500 58.08 -26.45 31.64
C GLY A 500 57.21 -27.67 31.94
N THR A 501 57.88 -28.80 32.19
CA THR A 501 57.33 -30.08 32.69
C THR A 501 56.78 -29.99 34.11
N VAL A 502 55.60 -30.56 34.42
CA VAL A 502 55.28 -31.38 35.63
C VAL A 502 54.03 -32.26 35.37
N ALA A 503 54.03 -33.46 35.95
CA ALA A 503 53.04 -34.54 35.85
C ALA A 503 52.02 -34.59 37.02
N VAL A 504 50.74 -34.89 36.68
CA VAL A 504 49.72 -35.79 37.31
C VAL A 504 49.20 -35.53 38.75
N GLU A 505 47.87 -35.34 38.93
CA GLU A 505 46.88 -36.28 39.55
C GLU A 505 45.42 -35.74 39.51
N PRO A 506 44.37 -36.60 39.56
CA PRO A 506 42.96 -36.22 39.29
C PRO A 506 42.07 -36.07 40.54
N ALA A 507 41.02 -35.24 40.46
CA ALA A 507 39.93 -35.24 41.45
C ALA A 507 38.56 -34.81 40.85
N GLU A 508 37.62 -35.77 40.93
CA GLU A 508 36.19 -35.72 41.28
C GLU A 508 35.19 -34.69 40.68
N SER A 509 34.31 -35.25 39.84
CA SER A 509 32.83 -35.15 39.79
C SER A 509 32.09 -33.86 40.18
N VAL A 510 31.39 -33.27 39.19
CA VAL A 510 30.09 -32.61 39.39
C VAL A 510 29.15 -32.97 38.24
N GLU A 511 27.90 -33.28 38.60
CA GLU A 511 26.78 -33.77 37.79
C GLU A 511 26.41 -32.90 36.59
N THR A 512 26.18 -33.55 35.44
CA THR A 512 25.52 -32.96 34.27
C THR A 512 24.09 -33.50 34.16
N VAL A 513 23.13 -32.58 34.12
CA VAL A 513 21.71 -32.84 33.83
C VAL A 513 21.54 -33.01 32.32
N GLU A 514 21.17 -34.22 31.89
CA GLU A 514 20.74 -34.52 30.51
C GLU A 514 19.36 -33.92 30.23
N VAL A 515 19.25 -33.13 29.15
CA VAL A 515 17.98 -32.85 28.48
C VAL A 515 18.02 -33.50 27.10
N ALA A 516 17.17 -34.52 26.94
CA ALA A 516 17.06 -35.37 25.77
C ALA A 516 16.76 -34.58 24.48
N ARG A 517 17.57 -34.81 23.44
CA ARG A 517 17.26 -34.46 22.04
C ARG A 517 16.47 -35.60 21.42
N ALA A 518 15.25 -35.32 20.97
CA ALA A 518 14.46 -36.24 20.16
C ALA A 518 14.95 -36.21 18.71
N GLU A 519 15.43 -37.36 18.21
CA GLU A 519 15.78 -37.58 16.81
C GLU A 519 14.52 -37.71 15.95
N VAL A 520 14.42 -36.92 14.87
CA VAL A 520 13.44 -37.13 13.80
C VAL A 520 14.16 -37.71 12.58
N ARG A 521 13.89 -38.98 12.28
CA ARG A 521 14.34 -39.66 11.05
C ARG A 521 13.51 -39.19 9.84
N PRO A 522 14.13 -38.84 8.69
CA PRO A 522 13.38 -38.56 7.47
C PRO A 522 13.02 -39.86 6.75
N GLN A 523 11.73 -40.05 6.45
CA GLN A 523 11.26 -41.11 5.55
C GLN A 523 11.38 -40.65 4.09
N ASN A 524 12.28 -41.30 3.34
CA ASN A 524 12.39 -41.19 1.89
C ASN A 524 11.19 -41.88 1.21
N ARG A 525 10.42 -41.12 0.43
CA ARG A 525 9.51 -41.65 -0.62
C ARG A 525 9.99 -41.18 -1.99
N PRO A 526 10.04 -42.05 -3.01
CA PRO A 526 10.52 -41.66 -4.34
C PRO A 526 9.47 -40.81 -5.07
N VAL A 527 9.91 -39.66 -5.60
CA VAL A 527 9.12 -38.82 -6.50
C VAL A 527 9.26 -39.38 -7.91
N VAL A 528 8.14 -39.81 -8.50
CA VAL A 528 8.04 -40.18 -9.92
C VAL A 528 7.78 -38.91 -10.73
N PRO A 529 8.50 -38.65 -11.84
CA PRO A 529 8.28 -37.46 -12.66
C PRO A 529 7.01 -37.64 -13.50
N MET A 530 5.97 -36.84 -13.25
CA MET A 530 4.84 -36.72 -14.17
C MET A 530 5.19 -35.76 -15.31
N LEU A 531 5.23 -36.29 -16.54
CA LEU A 531 5.22 -35.50 -17.77
C LEU A 531 3.92 -34.68 -17.83
N VAL A 532 4.06 -33.35 -17.86
CA VAL A 532 2.95 -32.44 -18.13
C VAL A 532 2.81 -32.28 -19.65
N GLY A 533 1.77 -32.91 -20.21
CA GLY A 533 1.26 -32.55 -21.54
C GLY A 533 0.54 -31.20 -21.47
N ARG A 534 0.88 -30.28 -22.35
CA ARG A 534 0.19 -28.98 -22.52
C ARG A 534 -1.24 -29.21 -23.03
N PRO A 535 -2.28 -28.57 -22.46
CA PRO A 535 -3.55 -28.41 -23.17
C PRO A 535 -3.35 -27.40 -24.30
N ARG A 536 -3.76 -27.76 -25.52
CA ARG A 536 -3.99 -26.78 -26.59
C ARG A 536 -5.20 -25.94 -26.19
N VAL A 537 -4.99 -24.65 -25.98
CA VAL A 537 -6.07 -23.65 -25.96
C VAL A 537 -6.13 -23.08 -27.37
N ASP A 538 -7.15 -23.48 -28.13
CA ASP A 538 -7.46 -22.84 -29.41
C ASP A 538 -8.07 -21.48 -29.12
N VAL A 539 -7.31 -20.42 -29.42
CA VAL A 539 -7.81 -19.04 -29.42
C VAL A 539 -8.57 -18.82 -30.73
N PRO A 540 -9.88 -18.51 -30.72
CA PRO A 540 -10.58 -18.16 -31.95
C PRO A 540 -10.02 -16.85 -32.51
N SER A 541 -9.70 -16.85 -33.80
CA SER A 541 -9.15 -15.71 -34.54
C SER A 541 -10.09 -14.51 -34.51
N ARG A 542 -9.55 -13.33 -34.17
CA ARG A 542 -10.23 -12.03 -34.06
C ARG A 542 -10.69 -11.41 -35.40
N THR A 543 -11.08 -12.22 -36.39
CA THR A 543 -11.42 -11.72 -37.73
C THR A 543 -12.89 -11.91 -38.12
N ALA A 544 -13.70 -12.59 -37.30
CA ALA A 544 -15.12 -12.83 -37.60
C ALA A 544 -16.08 -11.77 -37.03
N GLY A 545 -15.69 -11.05 -35.96
CA GLY A 545 -16.55 -10.05 -35.33
C GLY A 545 -16.64 -8.70 -36.06
N HIS A 546 -15.61 -8.34 -36.84
CA HIS A 546 -15.61 -7.07 -37.57
C HIS A 546 -16.47 -7.07 -38.83
N ARG A 547 -16.66 -8.22 -39.49
CA ARG A 547 -17.52 -8.28 -40.71
C ARG A 547 -19.01 -8.15 -40.40
N GLN A 548 -19.47 -8.57 -39.21
CA GLN A 548 -20.90 -8.44 -38.84
C GLN A 548 -21.30 -7.03 -38.41
N GLN A 549 -20.35 -6.18 -37.98
CA GLN A 549 -20.64 -4.76 -37.69
C GLN A 549 -20.58 -3.87 -38.93
N GLU A 550 -19.76 -4.21 -39.94
CA GLU A 550 -19.70 -3.46 -41.21
C GLU A 550 -20.92 -3.72 -42.12
N GLU A 551 -21.52 -4.91 -42.10
CA GLU A 551 -22.72 -5.22 -42.89
C GLU A 551 -24.01 -4.60 -42.33
N GLN A 552 -24.07 -4.23 -41.04
CA GLN A 552 -25.24 -3.53 -40.46
C GLN A 552 -25.18 -2.00 -40.60
N GLN A 553 -24.00 -1.41 -40.84
CA GLN A 553 -23.86 0.03 -41.05
C GLN A 553 -24.00 0.47 -42.52
N GLN A 554 -24.00 -0.47 -43.49
CA GLN A 554 -24.18 -0.16 -44.91
C GLN A 554 -25.64 -0.15 -45.39
N GLN A 555 -26.63 -0.45 -44.53
CA GLN A 555 -28.06 -0.42 -44.90
C GLN A 555 -28.82 0.84 -44.46
N ALA A 556 -28.15 1.85 -43.88
CA ALA A 556 -28.82 3.07 -43.43
C ALA A 556 -28.14 4.35 -43.95
N GLY A 557 -28.62 4.83 -45.10
CA GLY A 557 -28.54 6.23 -45.54
C GLY A 557 -29.03 6.39 -46.98
N PRO A 558 -29.38 7.60 -47.45
CA PRO A 558 -30.14 8.67 -46.81
C PRO A 558 -31.36 9.15 -47.67
N ASP A 559 -32.42 9.67 -47.05
CA ASP A 559 -33.47 10.51 -47.68
C ASP A 559 -34.30 11.11 -46.51
N ASP A 560 -34.78 12.34 -46.44
CA ASP A 560 -34.85 13.48 -47.35
C ASP A 560 -35.02 14.74 -46.45
N ARG A 561 -34.52 15.90 -46.91
CA ARG A 561 -34.72 17.22 -46.27
C ARG A 561 -35.85 17.94 -46.99
N ARG A 562 -37.01 18.11 -46.34
CA ARG A 562 -38.09 19.11 -46.60
C ARG A 562 -38.94 19.17 -45.32
N ASP A 563 -39.37 20.28 -44.72
CA ASP A 563 -39.55 21.67 -45.12
C ASP A 563 -39.40 22.55 -43.86
N ASP A 564 -38.81 23.74 -44.01
CA ASP A 564 -39.07 24.89 -43.14
C ASP A 564 -40.28 25.63 -43.72
N GLU A 565 -41.36 25.80 -42.95
CA GLU A 565 -42.13 27.04 -42.99
C GLU A 565 -43.12 27.18 -41.81
N ALA A 566 -43.07 28.37 -41.22
CA ALA A 566 -44.15 29.11 -40.55
C ALA A 566 -44.64 28.68 -39.16
N GLY A 567 -44.67 29.65 -38.24
CA GLY A 567 -45.73 29.69 -37.22
C GLY A 567 -45.38 30.35 -35.90
N ALA A 568 -45.62 31.66 -35.83
CA ALA A 568 -45.55 32.49 -34.64
C ALA A 568 -46.41 32.01 -33.44
N GLY A 569 -45.92 32.33 -32.24
CA GLY A 569 -46.71 32.93 -31.17
C GLY A 569 -47.45 32.00 -30.20
N ARG A 570 -46.97 31.88 -28.96
CA ARG A 570 -47.31 32.72 -27.79
C ARG A 570 -46.62 32.21 -26.54
#